data_AF-A0A928D647-F1
#
_entry.id   AF-A0A928D647-F1
#
_cell.length_a   1.000
_cell.length_b   1.000
_cell.length_c   1.000
_cell.angle_alpha   90.00
_cell.angle_beta   90.00
_cell.angle_gamma   90.00
#
_symmetry.space_group_name_H-M   'P 1'
#
loop_
_entity.id
_entity.type
_entity.pdbx_description
1 polymer ?
#
loop_
_entity_poly.entity_id
_entity_poly.type
_entity_poly.pdbx_seq_one_letter_code
_entity_poly.pdbx_strand_id
1 'polypeptide(L)'
;MKSNKSGFTIVEMLVVVAIIAILAGAITMGVNGMFYKSRVGRAKSMRAMLQSGLETFYARTGEWPSPIKDIAENNKDGKDVVELSATKADQCFYEIVKISVGPNAKPVLDPSGLFVSQNIDEHGCTDIHRAWDKALKLKIVSAGSHKCNGKCKRGIDFSEASKKNSKNRIMLKNMNFGYQGPNHGRFCRFRLYYYPKSDTVKVDLQPATQYYTTTKYRNGFTDD
;
A
#
# COMPACT_ATOMS: atom_id res chain seq x y z
N MET A 1 1.98 -0.54 -66.70
CA MET A 1 3.05 -0.16 -65.74
C MET A 1 3.25 -1.32 -64.79
N LYS A 2 4.38 -2.04 -64.86
CA LYS A 2 4.65 -3.25 -64.04
C LYS A 2 5.25 -2.79 -62.71
N SER A 3 4.55 -3.03 -61.60
CA SER A 3 5.03 -2.69 -60.26
C SER A 3 6.05 -3.73 -59.79
N ASN A 4 7.31 -3.34 -59.68
CA ASN A 4 8.32 -4.13 -58.98
C ASN A 4 7.98 -4.14 -57.49
N LYS A 5 7.27 -5.17 -57.03
CA LYS A 5 7.18 -5.49 -55.61
C LYS A 5 8.46 -6.21 -55.21
N SER A 6 9.46 -5.46 -54.74
CA SER A 6 10.61 -6.03 -54.04
C SER A 6 10.12 -6.65 -52.73
N GLY A 7 10.18 -7.98 -52.63
CA GLY A 7 9.90 -8.70 -51.39
C GLY A 7 11.04 -8.51 -50.39
N PHE A 8 10.69 -8.44 -49.11
CA PHE A 8 11.64 -8.43 -48.00
C PHE A 8 12.44 -9.73 -47.99
N THR A 9 13.75 -9.65 -47.80
CA THR A 9 14.61 -10.82 -47.73
C THR A 9 14.53 -11.47 -46.34
N ILE A 10 14.71 -12.80 -46.30
CA ILE A 10 14.77 -13.55 -45.03
C ILE A 10 15.93 -13.03 -44.15
N VAL A 11 17.03 -12.60 -44.77
CA VAL A 11 18.20 -12.05 -44.08
C VAL A 11 17.86 -10.73 -43.36
N GLU A 12 17.10 -9.84 -44.00
CA GLU A 12 16.67 -8.58 -43.37
C GLU A 12 15.81 -8.83 -42.14
N MET A 13 14.88 -9.81 -42.20
CA MET A 13 14.10 -10.16 -41.02
C MET A 13 14.95 -10.84 -39.94
N LEU A 14 15.95 -11.65 -40.30
CA LEU A 14 16.85 -12.32 -39.36
C LEU A 14 17.69 -11.31 -38.55
N VAL A 15 18.26 -10.30 -39.22
CA VAL A 15 19.04 -9.25 -38.54
C VAL A 15 18.14 -8.44 -37.58
N VAL A 16 16.90 -8.14 -37.97
CA VAL A 16 15.96 -7.40 -37.12
C VAL A 16 15.61 -8.20 -35.86
N VAL A 17 15.26 -9.49 -35.95
CA VAL A 17 14.99 -10.28 -34.74
C VAL A 17 16.22 -10.49 -33.88
N ALA A 18 17.42 -10.57 -34.47
CA ALA A 18 18.68 -10.63 -33.71
C ALA A 18 18.93 -9.34 -32.90
N ILE A 19 18.72 -8.17 -33.51
CA ILE A 19 18.84 -6.88 -32.81
C ILE A 19 17.78 -6.77 -31.71
N ILE A 20 16.52 -7.15 -31.97
CA ILE A 20 15.46 -7.15 -30.96
C ILE A 20 15.83 -8.07 -29.78
N ALA A 21 16.39 -9.26 -30.02
CA ALA A 21 16.80 -10.18 -28.96
C ALA A 21 17.89 -9.59 -28.05
N ILE A 22 18.88 -8.92 -28.63
CA ILE A 22 19.97 -8.25 -27.88
C ILE A 22 19.40 -7.09 -27.04
N LEU A 23 18.58 -6.22 -27.64
CA LEU A 23 17.98 -5.09 -26.95
C LEU A 23 17.02 -5.53 -25.83
N ALA A 24 16.22 -6.58 -26.08
CA ALA A 24 15.31 -7.14 -25.08
C ALA A 24 16.07 -7.68 -23.86
N GLY A 25 17.24 -8.31 -24.06
CA GLY A 25 18.09 -8.78 -22.98
C GLY A 25 18.57 -7.65 -22.05
N ALA A 26 19.04 -6.54 -22.61
CA ALA A 26 19.60 -5.42 -21.85
C ALA A 26 18.59 -4.67 -20.96
N ILE A 27 17.33 -4.57 -21.39
CA ILE A 27 16.28 -3.79 -20.68
C ILE A 27 15.88 -4.45 -19.35
N THR A 28 15.95 -5.78 -19.25
CA THR A 28 15.38 -6.54 -18.12
C THR A 28 16.08 -6.30 -16.77
N MET A 29 17.36 -5.92 -16.76
CA MET A 29 18.13 -5.79 -15.51
C MET A 29 17.82 -4.50 -14.72
N GLY A 30 17.36 -3.42 -15.36
CA GLY A 30 17.18 -2.11 -14.71
C GLY A 30 15.79 -1.83 -14.13
N VAL A 31 14.75 -2.52 -14.60
CA VAL A 31 13.35 -2.14 -14.30
C VAL A 31 12.89 -2.45 -12.87
N ASN A 32 13.47 -3.47 -12.24
CA ASN A 32 13.04 -3.93 -10.91
C ASN A 32 13.29 -2.91 -9.79
N GLY A 33 14.38 -2.13 -9.87
CA GLY A 33 14.69 -1.07 -8.91
C GLY A 33 13.80 0.15 -9.05
N MET A 34 13.43 0.51 -10.29
CA MET A 34 12.54 1.62 -10.58
C MET A 34 11.14 1.38 -10.00
N PHE A 35 10.58 0.17 -10.18
CA PHE A 35 9.28 -0.18 -9.60
C PHE A 35 9.28 -0.16 -8.07
N TYR A 36 10.37 -0.63 -7.43
CA TYR A 36 10.50 -0.57 -5.98
C TYR A 36 10.44 0.89 -5.49
N LYS A 37 11.30 1.78 -6.02
CA LYS A 37 11.35 3.19 -5.62
C LYS A 37 10.02 3.90 -5.87
N SER A 38 9.37 3.64 -7.01
CA SER A 38 8.05 4.18 -7.34
C SER A 38 6.99 3.78 -6.31
N ARG A 39 6.94 2.49 -5.93
CA ARG A 39 6.00 1.99 -4.92
C ARG A 39 6.27 2.57 -3.53
N VAL A 40 7.55 2.69 -3.12
CA VAL A 40 7.93 3.34 -1.86
C VAL A 40 7.48 4.80 -1.85
N GLY A 41 7.76 5.54 -2.93
CA GLY A 41 7.31 6.93 -3.09
C GLY A 41 5.80 7.06 -2.98
N ARG A 42 5.06 6.21 -3.69
CA ARG A 42 3.59 6.16 -3.63
C ARG A 42 3.09 5.89 -2.20
N ALA A 43 3.66 4.90 -1.51
CA ALA A 43 3.28 4.57 -0.15
C ALA A 43 3.53 5.74 0.83
N LYS A 44 4.67 6.43 0.71
CA LYS A 44 5.00 7.62 1.52
C LYS A 44 4.01 8.77 1.29
N SER A 45 3.63 9.02 0.04
CA SER A 45 2.62 10.05 -0.28
C SER A 45 1.24 9.71 0.27
N MET A 46 0.82 8.44 0.17
CA MET A 46 -0.47 8.00 0.71
C MET A 46 -0.52 8.09 2.24
N ARG A 47 0.59 7.75 2.92
CA ARG A 47 0.73 7.93 4.36
C ARG A 47 0.49 9.39 4.76
N ALA A 48 1.14 10.32 4.07
CA ALA A 48 0.99 11.76 4.33
C ALA A 48 -0.45 12.24 4.08
N MET A 49 -1.08 11.76 3.01
CA MET A 49 -2.47 12.06 2.68
C MET A 49 -3.45 11.60 3.78
N LEU A 50 -3.29 10.37 4.28
CA LEU A 50 -4.13 9.85 5.35
C LEU A 50 -3.91 10.61 6.66
N GLN A 51 -2.66 10.93 7.02
CA GLN A 51 -2.36 11.69 8.21
C GLN A 51 -2.96 13.10 8.14
N SER A 52 -2.73 13.83 7.05
CA SER A 52 -3.30 15.17 6.84
C SER A 52 -4.84 15.12 6.80
N GLY A 53 -5.42 14.06 6.23
CA GLY A 53 -6.86 13.85 6.23
C GLY A 53 -7.46 13.66 7.63
N LEU A 54 -6.76 12.95 8.52
CA LEU A 54 -7.15 12.79 9.93
C LEU A 54 -7.05 14.13 10.68
N GLU A 55 -5.95 14.87 10.52
CA GLU A 55 -5.75 16.17 11.14
C GLU A 55 -6.81 17.19 10.67
N THR A 56 -7.12 17.19 9.36
CA THR A 56 -8.16 18.05 8.77
C THR A 56 -9.56 17.64 9.24
N PHE A 57 -9.80 16.34 9.43
CA PHE A 57 -11.05 15.85 10.03
C PHE A 57 -11.22 16.46 11.42
N TYR A 58 -10.24 16.26 12.31
CA TYR A 58 -10.25 16.81 13.67
C TYR A 58 -10.46 18.33 13.68
N ALA A 59 -9.72 19.06 12.83
CA ALA A 59 -9.84 20.52 12.73
C ALA A 59 -11.24 21.00 12.32
N ARG A 60 -12.03 20.18 11.62
CA ARG A 60 -13.39 20.52 11.16
C ARG A 60 -14.49 20.05 12.08
N THR A 61 -14.35 18.87 12.66
CA THR A 61 -15.37 18.24 13.52
C THR A 61 -15.18 18.57 14.99
N GLY A 62 -13.98 18.99 15.39
CA GLY A 62 -13.58 19.13 16.79
C GLY A 62 -13.35 17.79 17.49
N GLU A 63 -13.44 16.68 16.78
CA GLU A 63 -13.32 15.33 17.34
C GLU A 63 -12.55 14.41 16.39
N TRP A 64 -11.75 13.51 16.93
CA TRP A 64 -11.12 12.46 16.13
C TRP A 64 -12.15 11.43 15.63
N PRO A 65 -11.82 10.64 14.59
CA PRO A 65 -12.63 9.49 14.22
C PRO A 65 -12.89 8.56 15.40
N SER A 66 -14.04 7.87 15.37
CA SER A 66 -14.58 7.16 16.54
C SER A 66 -13.57 6.26 17.28
N PRO A 67 -12.70 5.48 16.61
CA PRO A 67 -11.77 4.60 17.33
C PRO A 67 -10.69 5.36 18.11
N ILE A 68 -10.28 6.54 17.63
CA ILE A 68 -9.32 7.40 18.34
C ILE A 68 -10.03 8.15 19.46
N LYS A 69 -11.25 8.65 19.21
CA LYS A 69 -12.08 9.30 20.23
C LYS A 69 -12.30 8.37 21.44
N ASP A 70 -12.67 7.12 21.18
CA ASP A 70 -12.85 6.11 22.22
C ASP A 70 -11.55 5.90 23.04
N ILE A 71 -10.38 5.92 22.38
CA ILE A 71 -9.09 5.80 23.06
C ILE A 71 -8.81 7.05 23.90
N ALA A 72 -9.08 8.25 23.37
CA ALA A 72 -8.88 9.51 24.07
C ALA A 72 -9.71 9.59 25.35
N GLU A 73 -10.97 9.17 25.31
CA GLU A 73 -11.88 9.18 26.46
C GLU A 73 -11.56 8.07 27.48
N ASN A 74 -11.01 6.94 27.03
CA ASN A 74 -10.77 5.76 27.87
C ASN A 74 -9.28 5.51 28.18
N ASN A 75 -8.38 6.47 27.98
CA ASN A 75 -6.95 6.30 28.25
C ASN A 75 -6.63 6.28 29.76
N LYS A 76 -7.16 5.29 30.47
CA LYS A 76 -6.96 5.07 31.92
C LYS A 76 -5.53 4.67 32.27
N ASP A 77 -4.80 4.12 31.30
CA ASP A 77 -3.42 3.62 31.49
C ASP A 77 -2.36 4.73 31.43
N GLY A 78 -2.71 5.95 31.02
CA GLY A 78 -1.76 7.05 30.89
C GLY A 78 -0.65 6.81 29.85
N LYS A 79 -0.89 5.94 28.85
CA LYS A 79 0.10 5.61 27.82
C LYS A 79 0.42 6.82 26.96
N ASP A 80 1.71 7.02 26.69
CA ASP A 80 2.22 8.11 25.86
C ASP A 80 1.91 7.90 24.37
N VAL A 81 1.84 6.64 23.94
CA VAL A 81 1.55 6.23 22.57
C VAL A 81 0.62 5.03 22.59
N VAL A 82 -0.44 5.10 21.78
CA VAL A 82 -1.37 3.99 21.56
C VAL A 82 -1.30 3.59 20.08
N GLU A 83 -0.81 2.39 19.79
CA GLU A 83 -0.91 1.80 18.45
C GLU A 83 -2.33 1.25 18.26
N LEU A 84 -3.01 1.73 17.22
CA LEU A 84 -4.32 1.23 16.85
C LEU A 84 -4.18 -0.10 16.12
N SER A 85 -5.07 -1.02 16.48
CA SER A 85 -5.43 -2.17 15.68
C SER A 85 -5.65 -1.76 14.21
N ALA A 86 -5.22 -2.58 13.25
CA ALA A 86 -5.39 -2.29 11.83
C ALA A 86 -6.86 -2.20 11.41
N THR A 87 -7.73 -2.98 12.05
CA THR A 87 -9.19 -2.86 11.90
C THR A 87 -9.70 -1.52 12.41
N LYS A 88 -9.20 -1.03 13.57
CA LYS A 88 -9.53 0.32 14.07
C LYS A 88 -8.98 1.42 13.17
N ALA A 89 -7.79 1.23 12.61
CA ALA A 89 -7.20 2.16 11.65
C ALA A 89 -8.06 2.26 10.38
N ASP A 90 -8.52 1.14 9.82
CA ASP A 90 -9.46 1.13 8.70
C ASP A 90 -10.75 1.89 9.01
N GLN A 91 -11.29 1.74 10.22
CA GLN A 91 -12.48 2.48 10.64
C GLN A 91 -12.22 4.00 10.66
N CYS A 92 -11.07 4.43 11.16
CA CYS A 92 -10.66 5.85 11.09
C CYS A 92 -10.57 6.34 9.64
N PHE A 93 -9.93 5.56 8.77
CA PHE A 93 -9.79 5.90 7.34
C PHE A 93 -11.13 5.88 6.60
N TYR A 94 -12.02 4.95 6.95
CA TYR A 94 -13.38 4.89 6.44
C TYR A 94 -14.15 6.17 6.75
N GLU A 95 -14.08 6.67 7.99
CA GLU A 95 -14.80 7.87 8.41
C GLU A 95 -14.35 9.11 7.63
N ILE A 96 -13.04 9.34 7.51
CA ILE A 96 -12.49 10.48 6.77
C ILE A 96 -12.79 10.39 5.27
N VAL A 97 -12.79 9.18 4.70
CA VAL A 97 -13.14 8.98 3.28
C VAL A 97 -14.64 9.16 3.06
N LYS A 98 -15.49 8.65 3.97
CA LYS A 98 -16.95 8.74 3.87
C LYS A 98 -17.42 10.18 3.77
N ILE A 99 -16.87 11.09 4.58
CA ILE A 99 -17.22 12.51 4.51
C ILE A 99 -16.68 13.20 3.25
N SER A 100 -15.66 12.61 2.61
CA SER A 100 -15.00 13.17 1.43
C SER A 100 -15.61 12.73 0.09
N VAL A 101 -16.44 11.68 0.07
CA VAL A 101 -17.03 11.13 -1.18
C VAL A 101 -18.57 11.15 -1.23
N GLY A 102 -19.23 11.65 -0.20
CA GLY A 102 -20.70 11.71 -0.13
C GLY A 102 -21.34 12.73 -1.07
N PRO A 103 -22.68 12.66 -1.28
CA PRO A 103 -23.42 13.61 -2.14
C PRO A 103 -23.33 15.07 -1.68
N ASN A 104 -23.02 15.31 -0.40
CA ASN A 104 -22.72 16.63 0.17
C ASN A 104 -21.30 16.63 0.78
N ALA A 105 -20.33 16.06 0.06
CA ALA A 105 -18.98 15.90 0.54
C ALA A 105 -18.36 17.26 0.94
N LYS A 106 -17.78 17.28 2.14
CA LYS A 106 -16.86 18.33 2.57
C LYS A 106 -15.48 17.67 2.64
N PRO A 107 -14.77 17.56 1.51
CA PRO A 107 -13.58 16.71 1.42
C PRO A 107 -12.51 17.17 2.39
N VAL A 108 -12.06 16.23 3.24
CA VAL A 108 -10.88 16.41 4.10
C VAL A 108 -9.63 15.82 3.46
N LEU A 109 -9.82 14.96 2.45
CA LEU A 109 -8.76 14.41 1.60
C LEU A 109 -9.35 14.01 0.24
N ASP A 110 -8.49 13.88 -0.77
CA ASP A 110 -8.85 13.23 -2.04
C ASP A 110 -8.51 11.73 -2.00
N PRO A 111 -9.50 10.82 -2.01
CA PRO A 111 -9.25 9.40 -1.88
C PRO A 111 -8.81 8.74 -3.19
N SER A 112 -8.77 9.46 -4.31
CA SER A 112 -8.42 8.90 -5.63
C SER A 112 -7.06 8.21 -5.66
N GLY A 113 -6.09 8.72 -4.89
CA GLY A 113 -4.74 8.17 -4.75
C GLY A 113 -4.62 6.98 -3.78
N LEU A 114 -5.69 6.64 -3.06
CA LEU A 114 -5.67 5.57 -2.06
C LEU A 114 -5.65 4.18 -2.71
N PHE A 115 -5.13 3.21 -1.96
CA PHE A 115 -5.05 1.82 -2.35
C PHE A 115 -5.81 0.98 -1.32
N VAL A 116 -6.67 0.10 -1.81
CA VAL A 116 -7.61 -0.65 -0.97
C VAL A 116 -7.64 -2.12 -1.31
N SER A 117 -8.12 -2.92 -0.36
CA SER A 117 -8.39 -4.35 -0.53
C SER A 117 -9.61 -4.74 0.32
N GLN A 118 -9.92 -6.03 0.36
CA GLN A 118 -11.02 -6.56 1.17
C GLN A 118 -10.67 -7.93 1.76
N ASN A 119 -11.26 -8.22 2.92
CA ASN A 119 -11.01 -9.41 3.72
C ASN A 119 -9.49 -9.62 3.93
N ILE A 120 -8.84 -8.58 4.45
CA ILE A 120 -7.46 -8.59 4.92
C ILE A 120 -7.48 -8.73 6.45
N ASP A 121 -6.61 -9.59 6.95
CA ASP A 121 -6.40 -9.78 8.39
C ASP A 121 -5.67 -8.59 9.02
N GLU A 122 -5.51 -8.61 10.33
CA GLU A 122 -4.93 -7.49 11.09
C GLU A 122 -3.51 -7.12 10.64
N HIS A 123 -2.79 -8.04 10.00
CA HIS A 123 -1.40 -7.85 9.61
C HIS A 123 -1.23 -7.59 8.11
N GLY A 124 -2.16 -8.03 7.25
CA GLY A 124 -1.99 -8.00 5.81
C GLY A 124 -0.69 -8.67 5.35
N CYS A 125 -0.12 -8.19 4.25
CA CYS A 125 1.18 -8.63 3.80
C CYS A 125 2.29 -7.78 4.43
N THR A 126 3.31 -8.43 5.00
CA THR A 126 4.55 -7.77 5.48
C THR A 126 5.59 -7.56 4.37
N ASP A 127 5.25 -7.86 3.11
CA ASP A 127 6.10 -7.77 1.91
C ASP A 127 7.43 -8.55 1.96
N ILE A 128 7.56 -9.46 2.94
CA ILE A 128 8.73 -10.33 3.17
C ILE A 128 8.42 -11.81 2.87
N HIS A 129 7.67 -12.10 1.79
CA HIS A 129 7.12 -13.44 1.48
C HIS A 129 8.08 -14.64 1.63
N ARG A 130 9.40 -14.43 1.49
CA ARG A 130 10.42 -15.49 1.60
C ARG A 130 11.11 -15.60 2.97
N ALA A 131 10.76 -14.76 3.94
CA ALA A 131 11.42 -14.69 5.24
C ALA A 131 10.44 -14.75 6.43
N TRP A 132 9.23 -15.28 6.21
CA TRP A 132 8.18 -15.33 7.24
C TRP A 132 8.65 -16.05 8.52
N ASP A 133 9.32 -17.20 8.41
CA ASP A 133 9.83 -17.93 9.58
C ASP A 133 10.80 -17.09 10.41
N LYS A 134 11.62 -16.26 9.74
CA LYS A 134 12.55 -15.38 10.43
C LYS A 134 11.84 -14.16 11.03
N ALA A 135 10.77 -13.65 10.41
CA ALA A 135 9.92 -12.63 11.02
C ALA A 135 9.12 -13.14 12.23
N LEU A 136 8.65 -14.40 12.20
CA LEU A 136 8.02 -15.06 13.34
C LEU A 136 9.02 -15.19 14.51
N LYS A 137 10.25 -15.65 14.23
CA LYS A 137 11.32 -15.74 15.23
C LYS A 137 11.69 -14.39 15.85
N LEU A 138 11.65 -13.33 15.05
CA LEU A 138 11.89 -11.95 15.50
C LEU A 138 10.65 -11.30 16.15
N LYS A 139 9.55 -12.05 16.35
CA LYS A 139 8.27 -11.58 16.93
C LYS A 139 7.66 -10.37 16.22
N ILE A 140 7.98 -10.20 14.93
CA ILE A 140 7.40 -9.16 14.06
C ILE A 140 5.97 -9.53 13.66
N VAL A 141 5.71 -10.84 13.58
CA VAL A 141 4.43 -11.45 13.24
C VAL A 141 4.15 -12.57 14.23
N SER A 142 2.88 -12.81 14.58
CA SER A 142 2.44 -14.00 15.31
C SER A 142 2.22 -15.18 14.36
N ALA A 143 2.14 -16.41 14.89
CA ALA A 143 1.92 -17.61 14.08
C ALA A 143 0.62 -17.58 13.27
N GLY A 144 -0.35 -16.72 13.65
CA GLY A 144 -1.61 -16.46 12.95
C GLY A 144 -1.61 -15.18 12.10
N SER A 145 -0.55 -14.37 12.15
CA SER A 145 -0.43 -13.05 11.50
C SER A 145 -0.10 -13.15 10.01
N HIS A 146 -0.86 -13.95 9.26
CA HIS A 146 -0.63 -14.30 7.86
C HIS A 146 0.54 -15.29 7.64
N LYS A 147 0.24 -16.58 7.45
CA LYS A 147 1.17 -17.56 6.85
C LYS A 147 1.25 -17.33 5.34
N CYS A 148 2.42 -17.03 4.79
CA CYS A 148 2.61 -16.90 3.35
C CYS A 148 2.61 -18.27 2.66
N ASN A 149 1.42 -18.82 2.41
CA ASN A 149 1.18 -19.99 1.54
C ASN A 149 0.64 -19.59 0.15
N GLY A 150 0.97 -18.37 -0.31
CA GLY A 150 0.47 -17.82 -1.59
C GLY A 150 -0.87 -17.07 -1.52
N LYS A 151 -1.50 -16.99 -0.34
CA LYS A 151 -2.81 -16.32 -0.13
C LYS A 151 -2.74 -14.78 0.04
N CYS A 152 -1.57 -14.16 -0.13
CA CYS A 152 -1.41 -12.71 -0.01
C CYS A 152 -2.23 -12.00 -1.08
N LYS A 153 -3.12 -11.08 -0.70
CA LYS A 153 -3.96 -10.41 -1.69
C LYS A 153 -3.22 -9.27 -2.39
N ARG A 154 -3.64 -8.99 -3.61
CA ARG A 154 -3.36 -7.72 -4.29
C ARG A 154 -4.43 -6.73 -3.86
N GLY A 155 -4.05 -5.47 -3.72
CA GLY A 155 -5.02 -4.38 -3.65
C GLY A 155 -5.31 -3.83 -5.04
N ILE A 156 -6.20 -2.86 -5.06
CA ILE A 156 -6.61 -2.10 -6.24
C ILE A 156 -6.69 -0.62 -5.86
N ASP A 157 -6.66 0.25 -6.86
CA ASP A 157 -6.82 1.68 -6.64
C ASP A 157 -8.25 1.99 -6.17
N PHE A 158 -8.38 2.94 -5.25
CA PHE A 158 -9.67 3.33 -4.68
C PHE A 158 -10.67 3.77 -5.76
N SER A 159 -10.20 4.48 -6.78
CA SER A 159 -11.00 4.93 -7.92
C SER A 159 -11.61 3.75 -8.71
N GLU A 160 -10.88 2.65 -8.86
CA GLU A 160 -11.38 1.41 -9.47
C GLU A 160 -12.35 0.69 -8.53
N ALA A 161 -11.99 0.60 -7.25
CA ALA A 161 -12.78 -0.10 -6.23
C ALA A 161 -14.14 0.56 -5.96
N SER A 162 -14.22 1.89 -6.06
CA SER A 162 -15.43 2.66 -5.76
C SER A 162 -16.40 2.78 -6.95
N LYS A 163 -15.94 2.47 -8.17
CA LYS A 163 -16.74 2.60 -9.40
C LYS A 163 -17.94 1.66 -9.40
N LYS A 164 -19.15 2.21 -9.56
CA LYS A 164 -20.46 1.51 -9.44
C LYS A 164 -20.56 0.21 -10.26
N ASN A 165 -19.98 0.18 -11.46
CA ASN A 165 -20.05 -0.93 -12.41
C ASN A 165 -18.71 -1.68 -12.59
N SER A 166 -17.75 -1.52 -11.67
CA SER A 166 -16.50 -2.28 -11.73
C SER A 166 -16.70 -3.74 -11.31
N LYS A 167 -16.06 -4.68 -12.03
CA LYS A 167 -16.01 -6.10 -11.62
C LYS A 167 -15.31 -6.28 -10.26
N ASN A 168 -14.40 -5.36 -9.93
CA ASN A 168 -13.61 -5.36 -8.69
C ASN A 168 -14.16 -4.37 -7.66
N ARG A 169 -15.45 -4.01 -7.74
CA ARG A 169 -16.05 -3.02 -6.83
C ARG A 169 -16.01 -3.53 -5.39
N ILE A 170 -15.60 -2.66 -4.47
CA ILE A 170 -15.61 -2.89 -3.02
C ILE A 170 -16.51 -1.81 -2.39
N MET A 171 -17.44 -2.21 -1.51
CA MET A 171 -18.22 -1.24 -0.74
C MET A 171 -17.30 -0.51 0.24
N LEU A 172 -17.45 0.80 0.39
CA LEU A 172 -16.57 1.62 1.23
C LEU A 172 -16.40 1.06 2.65
N LYS A 173 -17.49 0.57 3.27
CA LYS A 173 -17.47 -0.07 4.60
C LYS A 173 -16.66 -1.36 4.71
N ASN A 174 -16.38 -2.01 3.58
CA ASN A 174 -15.62 -3.27 3.50
C ASN A 174 -14.19 -3.05 3.01
N MET A 175 -13.80 -1.80 2.75
CA MET A 175 -12.45 -1.48 2.27
C MET A 175 -11.47 -1.55 3.44
N ASN A 176 -10.42 -2.34 3.26
CA ASN A 176 -9.21 -2.24 4.04
C ASN A 176 -8.29 -1.24 3.34
N PHE A 177 -7.75 -0.26 4.07
CA PHE A 177 -6.89 0.78 3.52
C PHE A 177 -5.42 0.44 3.76
N GLY A 178 -4.61 0.62 2.73
CA GLY A 178 -3.22 0.18 2.77
C GLY A 178 -2.44 0.74 1.60
N TYR A 179 -1.32 0.10 1.29
CA TYR A 179 -0.46 0.48 0.18
C TYR A 179 0.05 -0.74 -0.56
N GLN A 180 0.60 -0.50 -1.75
CA GLN A 180 1.25 -1.53 -2.53
C GLN A 180 2.68 -1.75 -2.01
N GLY A 181 2.92 -2.95 -1.47
CA GLY A 181 4.23 -3.39 -0.98
C GLY A 181 5.31 -3.27 -2.06
N PRO A 182 6.46 -2.67 -1.76
CA PRO A 182 7.44 -2.30 -2.77
C PRO A 182 8.11 -3.49 -3.46
N ASN A 183 8.33 -4.61 -2.78
CA ASN A 183 9.00 -5.79 -3.33
C ASN A 183 8.10 -6.59 -4.25
N HIS A 184 6.94 -7.01 -3.74
CA HIS A 184 6.09 -7.98 -4.43
C HIS A 184 4.76 -7.41 -4.93
N GLY A 185 4.50 -6.12 -4.68
CA GLY A 185 3.28 -5.46 -5.12
C GLY A 185 2.01 -5.97 -4.43
N ARG A 186 2.14 -6.63 -3.27
CA ARG A 186 1.00 -7.12 -2.47
C ARG A 186 0.46 -6.02 -1.58
N PHE A 187 -0.74 -6.23 -1.05
CA PHE A 187 -1.38 -5.26 -0.17
C PHE A 187 -0.76 -5.29 1.24
N CYS A 188 -0.19 -4.18 1.65
CA CYS A 188 0.38 -3.96 2.99
C CYS A 188 -0.49 -2.95 3.75
N ARG A 189 -0.53 -3.02 5.08
CA ARG A 189 -1.38 -2.15 5.90
C ARG A 189 -0.62 -0.95 6.43
N PHE A 190 -1.31 0.14 6.68
CA PHE A 190 -0.74 1.23 7.48
C PHE A 190 -0.80 0.88 8.97
N ARG A 191 0.10 1.46 9.74
CA ARG A 191 0.00 1.53 11.20
C ARG A 191 -0.48 2.92 11.59
N LEU A 192 -1.36 3.00 12.57
CA LEU A 192 -1.88 4.27 13.06
C LEU A 192 -1.57 4.37 14.55
N TYR A 193 -0.92 5.46 14.93
CA TYR A 193 -0.57 5.78 16.30
C TYR A 193 -1.33 7.02 16.74
N TYR A 194 -1.85 6.98 17.95
CA TYR A 194 -2.41 8.14 18.63
C TYR A 194 -1.53 8.50 19.83
N TYR A 195 -1.28 9.80 20.03
CA TYR A 195 -0.47 10.37 21.08
C TYR A 195 -1.36 11.21 22.00
N PRO A 196 -1.87 10.64 23.11
CA PRO A 196 -2.88 11.29 23.95
C PRO A 196 -2.37 12.58 24.62
N LYS A 197 -1.07 12.67 24.92
CA LYS A 197 -0.48 13.85 25.57
C LYS A 197 -0.42 15.08 24.67
N SER A 198 -0.13 14.88 23.39
CA SER A 198 -0.06 15.96 22.40
C SER A 198 -1.33 16.12 21.59
N ASP A 199 -2.29 15.21 21.75
CA ASP A 199 -3.50 15.10 20.94
C ASP A 199 -3.19 15.07 19.43
N THR A 200 -2.27 14.18 19.04
CA THR A 200 -1.82 14.05 17.64
C THR A 200 -1.87 12.62 17.15
N VAL A 201 -1.95 12.44 15.83
CA VAL A 201 -1.89 11.13 15.19
C VAL A 201 -0.64 11.01 14.32
N LYS A 202 -0.16 9.77 14.14
CA LYS A 202 0.88 9.46 13.15
C LYS A 202 0.44 8.23 12.38
N VAL A 203 0.42 8.35 11.05
CA VAL A 203 0.28 7.20 10.16
C VAL A 203 1.68 6.75 9.77
N ASP A 204 1.96 5.45 9.84
CA ASP A 204 3.21 4.88 9.36
C ASP A 204 3.01 3.72 8.38
N LEU A 205 4.02 3.48 7.56
CA LEU A 205 4.06 2.25 6.77
C LEU A 205 4.30 1.08 7.73
N GLN A 206 3.67 -0.06 7.47
CA GLN A 206 4.07 -1.29 8.14
C GLN A 206 5.54 -1.56 7.79
N PRO A 207 6.43 -1.61 8.79
CA PRO A 207 7.87 -1.73 8.53
C PRO A 207 8.14 -3.04 7.79
N ALA A 208 8.89 -2.96 6.69
CA ALA A 208 9.39 -4.16 6.01
C ALA A 208 10.51 -4.84 6.84
N THR A 209 11.25 -4.06 7.64
CA THR A 209 12.65 -4.39 7.99
C THR A 209 13.23 -3.70 9.22
N GLN A 210 12.46 -3.35 10.28
CA GLN A 210 13.10 -2.86 11.53
C GLN A 210 13.97 -3.92 12.26
N TYR A 211 14.20 -5.10 11.68
CA TYR A 211 14.95 -6.21 12.29
C TYR A 211 15.86 -7.00 11.32
N TYR A 212 16.26 -6.42 10.19
CA TYR A 212 17.28 -7.04 9.37
C TYR A 212 18.40 -6.06 9.10
N THR A 213 19.50 -6.23 9.84
CA THR A 213 20.80 -5.86 9.33
C THR A 213 20.97 -6.58 7.98
N THR A 214 20.94 -5.81 6.90
CA THR A 214 21.31 -6.25 5.54
C THR A 214 20.55 -7.47 5.01
N THR A 215 19.25 -7.35 4.73
CA THR A 215 18.68 -8.22 3.67
C THR A 215 18.92 -7.54 2.34
N LYS A 216 19.96 -7.95 1.62
CA LYS A 216 20.06 -7.61 0.19
C LYS A 216 18.78 -8.11 -0.47
N TYR A 217 17.92 -7.20 -0.91
CA TYR A 217 16.79 -7.59 -1.75
C TYR A 217 17.35 -8.30 -2.98
N ARG A 218 16.58 -9.22 -3.58
CA ARG A 218 16.99 -9.92 -4.81
C ARG A 218 17.31 -8.96 -5.97
N ASN A 219 17.00 -7.68 -5.79
CA ASN A 219 17.18 -6.56 -6.70
C ASN A 219 18.38 -5.67 -6.32
N GLY A 220 19.14 -6.01 -5.27
CA GLY A 220 20.36 -5.29 -4.87
C GLY A 220 20.17 -3.99 -4.09
N PHE A 221 18.92 -3.55 -3.83
CA PHE A 221 18.64 -2.34 -3.06
C PHE A 221 18.66 -2.63 -1.55
N THR A 222 18.96 -1.60 -0.76
CA THR A 222 18.79 -1.52 0.70
C THR A 222 17.74 -0.43 1.00
N ASP A 223 17.11 -0.47 2.18
CA ASP A 223 16.03 0.46 2.58
C ASP A 223 16.51 1.89 2.93
N ASP A 224 17.68 2.31 2.41
CA ASP A 224 18.26 3.63 2.66
C ASP A 224 17.50 4.74 1.89
#